data_AF-A0A7L8V4B9-F1
#
_entry.id   AF-A0A7L8V4B9-F1
#
_cell.length_a   1.000
_cell.length_b   1.000
_cell.length_c   1.000
_cell.angle_alpha   90.00
_cell.angle_beta   90.00
_cell.angle_gamma   90.00
#
_symmetry.space_group_name_H-M   'P 1'
#
loop_
_entity.id
_entity.type
_entity.pdbx_description
1 polymer ?
#
loop_
_entity_poly.entity_id
_entity_poly.type
_entity_poly.pdbx_seq_one_letter_code
_entity_poly.pdbx_strand_id
1 'polypeptide(L)'
;MLRYIAFFILFCITLFANEIEVTVIYGDYTPSKVVTTTYKDGTTALELLKQVCVVETSTKGKFTFVRSIDGVKSEVGKMGWFYLIDGESVHKMAENYILDGAKSMIWILKVEACY
;
A
#
# COMPACT_ATOMS: atom_id res chain seq x y z
N MET A 1 -50.65 -13.13 -27.75
CA MET A 1 -49.20 -13.38 -27.81
C MET A 1 -48.52 -12.48 -26.79
N LEU A 2 -48.15 -13.03 -25.64
CA LEU A 2 -47.46 -12.31 -24.56
C LEU A 2 -45.95 -12.36 -24.84
N ARG A 3 -45.34 -11.22 -25.17
CA ARG A 3 -43.93 -11.15 -25.55
C ARG A 3 -43.15 -10.51 -24.40
N TYR A 4 -42.46 -11.37 -23.65
CA TYR A 4 -41.54 -11.04 -22.57
C TYR A 4 -40.47 -10.04 -23.06
N ILE A 5 -40.31 -8.92 -22.35
CA ILE A 5 -39.14 -8.06 -22.44
C ILE A 5 -38.44 -8.14 -21.08
N ALA A 6 -37.47 -9.04 -20.98
CA ALA A 6 -36.55 -9.08 -19.86
C ALA A 6 -35.61 -7.88 -19.95
N PHE A 7 -35.84 -6.86 -19.12
CA PHE A 7 -34.86 -5.79 -18.88
C PHE A 7 -33.80 -6.34 -17.93
N PHE A 8 -32.77 -6.98 -18.48
CA PHE A 8 -31.56 -7.30 -17.73
C PHE A 8 -30.78 -5.98 -17.58
N ILE A 9 -31.06 -5.25 -16.50
CA ILE A 9 -30.26 -4.08 -16.11
C ILE A 9 -28.89 -4.63 -15.74
N LEU A 10 -27.98 -4.60 -16.72
CA LEU A 10 -26.55 -4.78 -16.50
C LEU A 10 -26.10 -3.57 -15.69
N PHE A 11 -26.17 -3.68 -14.37
CA PHE A 11 -25.51 -2.74 -13.46
C PHE A 11 -24.01 -2.96 -13.65
N CYS A 12 -23.44 -2.34 -14.69
CA CYS A 12 -22.01 -2.20 -14.86
C CYS A 12 -21.53 -1.37 -13.68
N ILE A 13 -21.16 -2.04 -12.58
CA ILE A 13 -20.40 -1.41 -11.50
C ILE A 13 -19.09 -0.99 -12.14
N THR A 14 -18.99 0.27 -12.54
CA THR A 14 -17.73 0.89 -12.89
C THR A 14 -16.92 0.93 -11.60
N LEU A 15 -16.08 -0.08 -11.41
CA LEU A 15 -15.04 -0.07 -10.40
C LEU A 15 -14.14 1.13 -10.71
N PHE A 16 -14.38 2.25 -10.02
CA PHE A 16 -13.50 3.40 -10.06
C PHE A 16 -12.18 2.95 -9.43
N ALA A 17 -11.20 2.70 -10.30
CA ALA A 17 -9.85 2.38 -9.89
C ALA A 17 -9.08 3.70 -9.83
N ASN A 18 -8.55 4.03 -8.65
CA ASN A 18 -7.75 5.23 -8.42
C ASN A 18 -6.29 4.93 -8.79
N GLU A 19 -5.69 5.77 -9.63
CA GLU A 19 -4.26 5.69 -9.94
C GLU A 19 -3.42 6.27 -8.79
N ILE A 20 -2.29 5.63 -8.51
CA ILE A 20 -1.33 6.02 -7.47
C ILE A 20 0.09 5.67 -7.89
N GLU A 21 1.03 6.56 -7.57
CA GLU A 21 2.46 6.27 -7.64
C GLU A 21 2.96 5.67 -6.33
N VAL A 22 3.64 4.53 -6.40
CA VAL A 22 4.30 3.89 -5.26
C VAL A 22 5.81 4.00 -5.42
N THR A 23 6.45 4.67 -4.48
CA THR A 23 7.91 4.80 -4.42
C THR A 23 8.46 4.02 -3.23
N VAL A 24 9.45 3.15 -3.44
CA VAL A 24 10.19 2.45 -2.39
C VAL A 24 11.64 2.90 -2.39
N ILE A 25 12.05 3.53 -1.30
CA ILE A 25 13.40 4.04 -1.05
C ILE A 25 14.11 3.07 -0.12
N TYR A 26 15.00 2.26 -0.68
CA TYR A 26 15.74 1.23 0.04
C TYR A 26 16.98 1.75 0.78
N GLY A 27 17.20 3.07 0.83
CA GLY A 27 18.48 3.63 1.26
C GLY A 27 19.60 3.29 0.29
N ASP A 28 20.81 3.03 0.80
CA ASP A 28 22.00 2.76 -0.03
C ASP A 28 22.12 1.30 -0.52
N TYR A 29 21.14 0.45 -0.19
CA TYR A 29 21.20 -0.99 -0.49
C TYR A 29 20.94 -1.31 -1.97
N THR A 30 20.05 -0.57 -2.62
CA THR A 30 19.66 -0.78 -4.02
C THR A 30 18.92 0.45 -4.55
N PRO A 31 18.90 0.71 -5.88
CA PRO A 31 18.15 1.82 -6.45
C PRO A 31 16.68 1.82 -6.02
N SER A 32 16.12 3.03 -5.87
CA SER A 32 14.71 3.19 -5.55
C SER A 32 13.81 2.63 -6.65
N LYS A 33 12.67 2.09 -6.24
CA LYS A 33 11.64 1.55 -7.14
C LYS A 33 10.48 2.52 -7.21
N VAL A 34 10.04 2.86 -8.43
CA VAL A 34 8.87 3.71 -8.67
C VAL A 34 7.92 2.94 -9.59
N VAL A 35 6.67 2.78 -9.17
CA VAL A 35 5.64 2.05 -9.93
C VAL A 35 4.33 2.81 -9.87
N THR A 36 3.76 3.13 -11.03
CA THR A 36 2.37 3.58 -11.12
C THR A 36 1.46 2.37 -11.16
N THR A 37 0.45 2.35 -10.30
CA THR A 37 -0.54 1.26 -10.22
C THR A 37 -1.92 1.85 -9.91
N THR A 38 -2.93 0.98 -9.87
CA THR A 38 -4.29 1.35 -9.46
C THR A 38 -4.73 0.58 -8.22
N TYR A 39 -5.56 1.22 -7.39
CA TYR A 39 -6.24 0.59 -6.25
C TYR A 39 -7.75 0.85 -6.30
N LYS A 40 -8.50 0.00 -5.61
CA LYS A 40 -9.95 0.14 -5.44
C LYS A 40 -10.25 0.74 -4.07
N ASP A 41 -11.40 1.37 -3.94
CA ASP A 41 -11.88 1.83 -2.63
C ASP A 41 -11.88 0.69 -1.61
N GLY A 42 -11.45 0.98 -0.39
CA GLY A 42 -11.27 -0.02 0.66
C GLY A 42 -9.91 -0.73 0.67
N THR A 43 -9.06 -0.57 -0.36
CA THR A 43 -7.70 -1.12 -0.37
C THR A 43 -6.86 -0.47 0.72
N THR A 44 -6.18 -1.26 1.54
CA THR A 44 -5.26 -0.75 2.55
C THR A 44 -3.89 -0.43 1.95
N ALA A 45 -3.12 0.44 2.61
CA ALA A 45 -1.75 0.75 2.17
C ALA A 45 -0.85 -0.51 2.13
N LEU A 46 -1.04 -1.46 3.06
CA LEU A 46 -0.29 -2.72 3.05
C LEU A 46 -0.68 -3.65 1.90
N GLU A 47 -1.97 -3.74 1.56
CA GLU A 47 -2.42 -4.51 0.39
C GLU A 47 -1.87 -3.92 -0.91
N LEU A 48 -1.91 -2.59 -1.05
CA LEU A 48 -1.34 -1.92 -2.21
C LEU A 48 0.17 -2.19 -2.32
N LEU A 49 0.92 -2.12 -1.22
CA LEU A 49 2.35 -2.43 -1.25
C LEU A 49 2.60 -3.88 -1.71
N LYS A 50 1.81 -4.84 -1.20
CA LYS A 50 1.90 -6.27 -1.57
C LYS A 50 1.53 -6.54 -3.03
N GLN A 51 0.74 -5.67 -3.65
CA GLN A 51 0.42 -5.76 -5.08
C GLN A 51 1.65 -5.48 -5.96
N VAL A 52 2.55 -4.60 -5.52
CA VAL A 52 3.69 -4.14 -6.33
C VAL A 52 5.04 -4.63 -5.85
N CYS A 53 5.15 -5.17 -4.63
CA CYS A 53 6.39 -5.66 -4.04
C CYS A 53 6.21 -7.01 -3.33
N VAL A 54 7.30 -7.76 -3.18
CA VAL A 54 7.36 -8.91 -2.27
C VAL A 54 7.57 -8.39 -0.85
N VAL A 55 6.57 -8.56 0.02
CA VAL A 55 6.56 -8.00 1.37
C VAL A 55 6.55 -9.11 2.42
N GLU A 56 7.51 -9.07 3.34
CA GLU A 56 7.48 -9.88 4.55
C GLU A 56 7.03 -9.03 5.74
N THR A 57 6.13 -9.59 6.56
CA THR A 57 5.58 -8.90 7.74
C THR A 57 5.75 -9.73 9.00
N SER A 58 5.82 -9.06 10.14
CA SER A 58 5.72 -9.70 11.46
C SER A 58 4.62 -9.04 12.29
N THR A 59 3.80 -9.85 12.95
CA THR A 59 2.78 -9.34 13.88
C THR A 59 3.30 -9.38 15.31
N LYS A 60 3.15 -8.26 16.04
CA LYS A 60 3.45 -8.17 17.47
C LYS A 60 2.26 -7.53 18.20
N GLY A 61 1.54 -8.34 18.96
CA GLY A 61 0.25 -7.94 19.52
C GLY A 61 -0.75 -7.61 18.40
N LYS A 62 -1.33 -6.42 18.41
CA LYS A 62 -2.30 -5.94 17.42
C LYS A 62 -1.70 -5.21 16.21
N PHE A 63 -0.38 -5.25 16.07
CA PHE A 63 0.34 -4.45 15.09
C PHE A 63 1.12 -5.34 14.12
N THR A 64 0.88 -5.14 12.82
CA THR A 64 1.65 -5.76 11.74
C THR A 64 2.72 -4.80 11.23
N PHE A 65 3.98 -5.22 11.38
CA PHE A 65 5.15 -4.47 10.93
C PHE A 65 5.67 -5.04 9.61
N VAL A 66 5.96 -4.16 8.65
CA VAL A 66 6.72 -4.53 7.45
C VAL A 66 8.18 -4.75 7.83
N ARG A 67 8.68 -5.95 7.54
CA ARG A 67 10.05 -6.39 7.87
C ARG A 67 10.95 -6.50 6.67
N SER A 68 10.39 -6.69 5.49
CA SER A 68 11.15 -6.75 4.25
C SER A 68 10.31 -6.24 3.10
N ILE A 69 10.94 -5.51 2.18
CA ILE A 69 10.38 -5.16 0.87
C ILE A 69 11.40 -5.58 -0.18
N ASP A 70 11.00 -6.43 -1.13
CA ASP A 70 11.83 -6.96 -2.21
C ASP A 70 13.19 -7.52 -1.71
N GLY A 71 13.17 -8.16 -0.54
CA GLY A 71 14.34 -8.79 0.09
C GLY A 71 15.18 -7.88 0.98
N VAL A 72 14.96 -6.56 0.98
CA VAL A 72 15.67 -5.60 1.84
C VAL A 72 15.00 -5.55 3.21
N LYS A 73 15.73 -6.02 4.23
CA LYS A 73 15.21 -6.23 5.59
C LYS A 73 15.39 -5.01 6.49
N SER A 74 14.38 -4.74 7.31
CA SER A 74 14.50 -3.90 8.50
C SER A 74 15.32 -4.62 9.57
N GLU A 75 16.00 -3.86 10.43
CA GLU A 75 16.70 -4.39 11.60
C GLU A 75 16.14 -3.71 12.86
N VAL A 76 15.49 -4.51 13.73
CA VAL A 76 14.84 -4.02 14.95
C VAL A 76 15.84 -3.26 15.82
N GLY A 77 15.50 -2.03 16.21
CA GLY A 77 16.38 -1.18 17.02
C GLY A 77 17.49 -0.49 16.24
N LYS A 78 17.52 -0.63 14.90
CA LYS A 78 18.44 0.10 14.02
C LYS A 78 17.71 0.81 12.90
N MET A 79 16.97 0.11 12.06
CA MET A 79 16.29 0.68 10.90
C MET A 79 14.94 0.01 10.65
N GLY A 80 13.96 0.82 10.26
CA GLY A 80 12.58 0.41 10.05
C GLY A 80 12.03 0.91 8.72
N TRP A 81 10.99 0.24 8.26
CA TRP A 81 10.19 0.68 7.12
C TRP A 81 9.11 1.65 7.59
N PHE A 82 9.13 2.86 7.05
CA PHE A 82 8.13 3.90 7.28
C PHE A 82 7.40 4.19 5.99
N TYR A 83 6.16 4.65 6.09
CA TYR A 83 5.41 5.05 4.90
C TYR A 83 4.74 6.41 5.06
N LEU A 84 4.58 7.06 3.92
CA LEU A 84 3.92 8.33 3.73
C LEU A 84 2.82 8.16 2.70
N ILE A 85 1.74 8.91 2.86
CA ILE A 85 0.67 9.04 1.86
C ILE A 85 0.61 10.52 1.49
N ASP A 86 0.71 10.84 0.20
CA ASP A 86 0.71 12.23 -0.29
C ASP A 86 1.73 13.14 0.40
N GLY A 87 2.90 12.57 0.71
CA GLY A 87 4.00 13.25 1.38
C GLY A 87 3.88 13.34 2.91
N GLU A 88 2.77 12.89 3.49
CA GLU A 88 2.49 13.03 4.93
C GLU A 88 2.59 11.71 5.69
N SER A 89 3.08 11.78 6.93
CA SER A 89 3.10 10.64 7.86
C SER A 89 1.70 10.42 8.42
N VAL A 90 1.12 9.25 8.17
CA VAL A 90 -0.29 8.99 8.50
C VAL A 90 -0.52 8.39 9.89
N HIS A 91 0.52 8.24 10.72
CA HIS A 91 0.47 7.76 12.12
C HIS A 91 -0.43 6.53 12.40
N LYS A 92 -0.64 5.70 11.37
CA LYS A 92 -1.47 4.49 11.41
C LYS A 92 -0.68 3.32 10.84
N MET A 93 -0.95 2.10 11.28
CA MET A 93 -0.34 0.92 10.64
C MET A 93 -0.87 0.78 9.22
N ALA A 94 -0.02 0.39 8.27
CA ALA A 94 -0.38 0.27 6.86
C ALA A 94 -1.52 -0.73 6.61
N GLU A 95 -1.65 -1.76 7.47
CA GLU A 95 -2.78 -2.71 7.42
C GLU A 95 -4.14 -2.09 7.79
N ASN A 96 -4.13 -0.92 8.46
CA ASN A 96 -5.33 -0.25 8.97
C ASN A 96 -5.60 1.08 8.23
N TYR A 97 -4.68 1.53 7.38
CA TYR A 97 -4.86 2.74 6.59
C TYR A 97 -5.54 2.39 5.26
N ILE A 98 -6.82 2.73 5.14
CA ILE A 98 -7.60 2.59 3.90
C ILE A 98 -7.24 3.77 3.00
N LEU A 99 -6.85 3.46 1.76
CA LEU A 99 -6.57 4.47 0.74
C LEU A 99 -7.88 5.10 0.25
N ASP A 100 -7.90 6.42 0.21
CA ASP A 100 -9.03 7.22 -0.26
C ASP A 100 -8.48 8.44 -1.01
N GLY A 101 -8.64 8.46 -2.33
CA GLY A 101 -8.18 9.56 -3.19
C GLY A 101 -6.66 9.80 -3.26
N ALA A 102 -5.84 9.02 -2.53
CA ALA A 102 -4.39 9.11 -2.50
C ALA A 102 -3.74 9.04 -3.89
N LYS A 103 -2.75 9.90 -4.12
CA LYS A 103 -2.01 10.02 -5.39
C LYS A 103 -0.60 9.48 -5.32
N SER A 104 -0.02 9.43 -4.12
CA SER A 104 1.31 8.89 -3.89
C SER A 104 1.39 8.12 -2.57
N MET A 105 2.17 7.05 -2.59
CA MET A 105 2.59 6.30 -1.41
C MET A 105 4.09 6.10 -1.46
N ILE A 106 4.80 6.53 -0.41
CA ILE A 106 6.25 6.38 -0.33
C ILE A 106 6.58 5.46 0.84
N TRP A 107 7.42 4.45 0.61
CA TRP A 107 8.02 3.60 1.64
C TRP A 107 9.51 3.89 1.75
N ILE A 108 10.00 4.15 2.96
CA ILE A 108 11.38 4.59 3.20
C ILE A 108 11.98 3.70 4.28
N LEU A 109 13.11 3.06 3.98
CA LEU A 109 13.98 2.44 4.97
C LEU A 109 14.84 3.54 5.60
N LYS A 110 14.69 3.75 6.91
CA LYS A 110 15.52 4.72 7.64
C LYS A 110 15.78 4.27 9.06
N VAL A 111 16.78 4.89 9.68
CA VAL A 111 17.16 4.63 11.07
C VAL A 111 15.97 4.89 11.98
N GLU A 112 15.69 3.95 12.88
CA GLU A 112 14.75 4.14 13.98
C GLU A 112 15.40 5.12 14.96
N ALA A 113 15.06 6.41 14.86
CA ALA A 113 15.46 7.37 15.88
C ALA A 113 14.71 7.02 17.18
N CYS A 114 15.41 6.39 18.13
CA CYS A 114 14.95 6.31 19.51
C CYS A 114 14.93 7.75 20.07
N TYR A 115 13.74 8.26 20.39
CA TYR A 115 13.55 9.41 21.26
C TYR A 115 13.24 8.95 22.67
#